data_AF-A0A699Z9Q7-F1
#
_entry.id   AF-A0A699Z9Q7-F1
#
_cell.length_a   1.000
_cell.length_b   1.000
_cell.length_c   1.000
_cell.angle_alpha   90.00
_cell.angle_beta   90.00
_cell.angle_gamma   90.00
#
_symmetry.space_group_name_H-M   'P 1'
#
loop_
_entity.id
_entity.type
_entity.pdbx_description
1 polymer ?
#
loop_
_entity_poly.entity_id
_entity_poly.type
_entity_poly.pdbx_seq_one_letter_code
_entity_poly.pdbx_strand_id
1 'polypeptide(L)'
;MADYYREARQAKRALKDTADNNKRAREKRRELGIERGEDLVEHPLNFLTVEGRGVKLYKNAEQHAAVERNEGLIPWNDDPENLIDRFDARSLLDFYRDPIATSVVRPKTSQEEKLHE
;
A
#
# COMPACT_ATOMS: atom_id res chain seq x y z
N MET A 1 19.29 0.48 -49.05
CA MET A 1 18.10 -0.04 -49.77
C MET A 1 17.51 -1.31 -49.12
N ALA A 2 18.32 -2.27 -48.64
CA ALA A 2 17.80 -3.51 -48.02
C ALA A 2 17.01 -3.27 -46.71
N ASP A 3 17.42 -2.29 -45.89
CA ASP A 3 16.72 -1.97 -44.63
C ASP A 3 15.33 -1.38 -44.83
N TYR A 4 15.14 -0.54 -45.86
CA TYR A 4 13.84 0.07 -46.18
C TYR A 4 12.75 -0.99 -46.44
N TYR A 5 13.09 -2.03 -47.20
CA TYR A 5 12.16 -3.13 -47.46
C TYR A 5 11.89 -4.00 -46.23
N ARG A 6 12.82 -4.06 -45.26
CA ARG A 6 12.60 -4.78 -44.00
C ARG A 6 11.66 -3.99 -43.09
N GLU A 7 11.89 -2.69 -42.97
CA GLU A 7 11.08 -1.77 -42.18
C GLU A 7 9.64 -1.69 -42.69
N ALA A 8 9.46 -1.54 -44.01
CA ALA A 8 8.13 -1.55 -44.63
C ALA A 8 7.36 -2.86 -44.38
N ARG A 9 8.06 -4.01 -44.33
CA ARG A 9 7.45 -5.31 -44.00
C ARG A 9 7.07 -5.41 -42.52
N GLN A 10 7.87 -4.86 -41.61
CA GLN A 10 7.55 -4.81 -40.18
C GLN A 10 6.34 -3.92 -39.91
N ALA A 11 6.30 -2.72 -40.52
CA ALA A 11 5.16 -1.81 -40.41
C ALA A 11 3.86 -2.46 -40.92
N LYS A 12 3.92 -3.16 -42.07
CA LYS A 12 2.77 -3.91 -42.60
C LYS A 12 2.29 -5.02 -41.66
N ARG A 13 3.21 -5.75 -41.01
CA ARG A 13 2.86 -6.78 -40.02
C ARG A 13 2.20 -6.16 -38.80
N ALA A 14 2.79 -5.10 -38.24
CA ALA A 14 2.22 -4.40 -37.09
C ALA A 14 0.81 -3.85 -37.34
N LEU A 15 0.57 -3.28 -38.52
CA LEU A 15 -0.76 -2.82 -38.94
C LEU A 15 -1.76 -3.97 -39.05
N LYS A 16 -1.34 -5.11 -39.62
CA LYS A 16 -2.18 -6.31 -39.72
C LYS A 16 -2.50 -6.88 -38.33
N ASP A 17 -1.50 -6.99 -37.47
CA ASP A 17 -1.67 -7.51 -36.11
C ASP A 17 -2.62 -6.61 -35.29
N THR A 18 -2.51 -5.29 -35.46
CA THR A 18 -3.41 -4.33 -34.85
C THR A 18 -4.85 -4.47 -35.38
N ALA A 19 -5.02 -4.65 -36.68
CA ALA A 19 -6.33 -4.89 -37.29
C ALA A 19 -6.97 -6.20 -36.81
N ASP A 20 -6.19 -7.28 -36.74
CA ASP A 20 -6.64 -8.59 -36.26
C ASP A 20 -7.02 -8.54 -34.77
N ASN A 21 -6.22 -7.84 -33.95
CA ASN A 21 -6.52 -7.62 -32.53
C ASN A 21 -7.80 -6.79 -32.34
N ASN A 22 -7.97 -5.72 -33.10
CA ASN A 22 -9.18 -4.90 -33.06
C ASN A 22 -10.42 -5.69 -33.50
N LYS A 23 -10.29 -6.56 -34.50
CA LYS A 23 -11.36 -7.45 -34.93
C LYS A 23 -11.76 -8.42 -33.82
N ARG A 24 -10.80 -9.10 -33.20
CA ARG A 24 -11.04 -10.02 -32.06
C ARG A 24 -11.65 -9.30 -30.86
N ALA A 25 -11.17 -8.10 -30.54
CA ALA A 25 -11.72 -7.29 -29.46
C ALA A 25 -13.18 -6.91 -29.73
N ARG A 26 -13.51 -6.57 -30.99
CA ARG A 26 -14.88 -6.26 -31.39
C ARG A 26 -15.79 -7.49 -31.34
N GLU A 27 -15.32 -8.64 -31.83
CA GLU A 27 -16.06 -9.90 -31.74
C GLU A 27 -16.37 -10.26 -30.28
N LYS A 28 -15.37 -10.14 -29.39
CA LYS A 28 -15.57 -10.32 -27.94
C LYS A 28 -16.58 -9.34 -27.34
N ARG A 29 -16.54 -8.05 -27.71
CA ARG A 29 -17.53 -7.07 -27.26
C ARG A 29 -18.95 -7.39 -27.73
N ARG A 30 -19.09 -7.94 -28.94
CA ARG A 30 -20.37 -8.40 -29.49
C ARG A 30 -20.87 -9.66 -28.77
N GLU A 31 -19.99 -10.60 -28.45
CA GLU A 31 -20.32 -11.80 -27.65
C GLU A 31 -20.76 -11.45 -26.24
N LEU A 32 -20.13 -10.46 -25.61
CA LEU A 32 -20.50 -9.94 -24.29
C LEU A 32 -21.77 -9.07 -24.31
N GLY A 33 -22.46 -8.94 -25.44
CA GLY A 33 -23.69 -8.15 -25.58
C GLY A 33 -23.51 -6.61 -25.50
N ILE A 34 -22.27 -6.14 -25.29
CA ILE A 34 -21.91 -4.72 -25.12
C ILE A 34 -22.32 -3.87 -26.35
N GLU A 35 -22.19 -4.40 -27.57
CA GLU A 35 -22.63 -3.67 -28.79
C GLU A 35 -24.15 -3.59 -28.93
N ARG A 36 -24.93 -4.45 -28.26
CA ARG A 36 -26.40 -4.51 -28.35
C ARG A 36 -27.12 -3.87 -27.16
N GLY A 37 -26.39 -3.45 -26.13
CA GLY A 37 -26.98 -3.00 -24.85
C GLY A 37 -27.67 -4.12 -24.09
N GLU A 38 -27.39 -5.38 -24.46
CA GLU A 38 -27.79 -6.57 -23.72
C GLU A 38 -26.67 -6.79 -22.71
N ASP A 39 -26.81 -6.26 -21.49
CA ASP A 39 -25.82 -6.44 -20.42
C ASP A 39 -25.84 -7.92 -19.94
N LEU A 40 -25.30 -8.82 -20.78
CA LEU A 40 -25.03 -10.22 -20.45
C LEU A 40 -23.91 -10.34 -19.41
N VAL A 41 -23.15 -9.27 -19.23
CA VAL A 41 -22.11 -9.12 -18.22
C VAL A 41 -22.64 -8.12 -17.20
N GLU A 42 -23.01 -8.60 -16.02
CA GLU A 42 -23.22 -7.72 -14.87
C GLU A 42 -22.08 -6.71 -14.77
N HIS A 43 -22.43 -5.47 -14.40
CA HIS A 43 -21.54 -4.30 -14.38
C HIS A 43 -20.07 -4.68 -14.13
N PRO A 44 -19.10 -4.28 -14.97
CA PRO A 44 -17.72 -4.80 -14.93
C PRO A 44 -16.99 -4.62 -13.57
N LEU A 45 -17.50 -3.76 -12.69
CA LEU A 45 -17.05 -3.64 -11.31
C LEU A 45 -17.40 -4.85 -10.43
N ASN A 46 -18.42 -5.65 -10.78
CA ASN A 46 -18.87 -6.83 -10.03
C ASN A 46 -17.83 -7.97 -10.05
N PHE A 47 -16.84 -7.91 -10.97
CA PHE A 47 -15.71 -8.84 -11.03
C PHE A 47 -14.43 -8.27 -10.43
N LEU A 48 -14.43 -7.04 -9.93
CA LEU A 48 -13.26 -6.44 -9.30
C LEU A 48 -13.17 -6.91 -7.85
N THR A 49 -12.28 -7.86 -7.58
CA THR A 49 -11.94 -8.25 -6.21
C THR A 49 -10.66 -7.53 -5.78
N VAL A 50 -10.73 -6.75 -4.71
CA VAL A 50 -9.55 -6.12 -4.10
C VAL A 50 -9.16 -6.93 -2.87
N GLU A 51 -8.03 -7.63 -2.93
CA GLU A 51 -7.42 -8.28 -1.77
C GLU A 51 -6.25 -7.41 -1.30
N GLY A 52 -6.19 -7.14 0.00
CA GLY A 52 -5.08 -6.42 0.64
C GLY A 52 -4.65 -7.11 1.91
N ARG A 53 -3.35 -7.05 2.21
CA ARG A 53 -2.78 -7.45 3.51
C ARG A 53 -2.05 -6.26 4.10
N GLY A 54 -2.19 -6.07 5.41
CA GLY A 54 -1.39 -5.07 6.11
C GLY A 54 0.09 -5.41 5.96
N VAL A 55 0.86 -4.52 5.35
CA VAL A 55 2.31 -4.67 5.22
C VAL A 55 2.98 -3.37 5.67
N LYS A 56 4.01 -3.49 6.51
CA LYS A 56 4.87 -2.36 6.85
C LYS A 56 5.91 -2.22 5.75
N LEU A 57 5.87 -1.09 5.04
CA LEU A 57 6.85 -0.77 4.00
C LEU A 57 8.04 -0.06 4.64
N TYR A 58 9.20 -0.72 4.64
CA TYR A 58 10.45 -0.13 5.11
C TYR A 58 11.19 0.46 3.91
N LYS A 59 11.53 1.76 3.98
CA LYS A 59 12.22 2.45 2.88
C LYS A 59 13.69 2.02 2.73
N ASN A 60 14.33 1.54 3.79
CA ASN A 60 15.73 1.15 3.81
C ASN A 60 15.89 -0.23 4.47
N ALA A 61 16.58 -1.16 3.79
CA ALA A 61 16.86 -2.50 4.29
C ALA A 61 17.76 -2.50 5.54
N GLU A 62 18.69 -1.56 5.64
CA GLU A 62 19.56 -1.42 6.82
C GLU A 62 18.75 -0.98 8.04
N GLN A 63 17.85 -0.02 7.86
CA GLN A 63 16.95 0.43 8.93
C GLN A 63 16.02 -0.69 9.39
N HIS A 64 15.49 -1.50 8.45
CA HIS A 64 14.71 -2.69 8.80
C HIS A 64 15.55 -3.68 9.62
N ALA A 65 16.76 -3.99 9.18
CA ALA A 65 17.62 -4.94 9.87
C ALA A 65 18.06 -4.45 11.26
N ALA A 66 18.27 -3.14 11.43
CA ALA A 66 18.53 -2.52 12.72
C ALA A 66 17.33 -2.64 13.67
N VAL A 67 16.12 -2.40 13.17
CA VAL A 67 14.88 -2.56 13.96
C VAL A 67 14.68 -4.02 14.38
N GLU A 68 14.87 -4.98 13.48
CA GLU A 68 14.76 -6.42 13.80
C GLU A 68 15.80 -6.87 14.84
N ARG A 69 16.98 -6.23 14.86
CA ARG A 69 18.02 -6.49 15.86
C ARG A 69 17.86 -5.67 17.15
N ASN A 70 16.80 -4.88 17.27
CA ASN A 70 16.60 -3.93 18.38
C ASN A 70 17.79 -2.98 18.58
N GLU A 71 18.50 -2.63 17.50
CA GLU A 71 19.66 -1.74 17.56
C GLU A 71 19.25 -0.32 17.95
N GLY A 72 19.86 0.20 19.02
CA GLY A 72 19.57 1.54 19.51
C GLY A 72 18.40 1.63 20.46
N LEU A 73 17.77 0.50 20.79
CA LEU A 73 16.90 0.42 21.94
C LEU A 73 17.72 0.19 23.22
N ILE A 74 17.27 0.78 24.31
CA ILE A 74 17.83 0.62 25.66
C ILE A 74 16.72 0.17 26.61
N PRO A 75 17.04 -0.59 27.67
CA PRO A 75 16.07 -0.95 28.70
C PRO A 75 15.54 0.30 29.41
N TRP A 76 14.26 0.30 29.74
CA TRP A 76 13.68 1.34 30.55
C TRP A 76 14.18 1.22 32.00
N ASN A 77 14.45 2.36 32.64
CA ASN A 77 15.06 2.39 33.98
C ASN A 77 14.23 1.65 35.04
N ASP A 78 12.91 1.64 34.90
CA ASP A 78 11.98 1.02 35.85
C ASP A 78 11.57 -0.41 35.46
N ASP A 79 11.64 -0.73 34.16
CA ASP A 79 11.27 -2.05 33.62
C ASP A 79 12.28 -2.47 32.53
N PRO A 80 13.24 -3.35 32.87
CA PRO A 80 14.25 -3.82 31.92
C PRO A 80 13.69 -4.55 30.69
N GLU A 81 12.48 -5.11 30.79
CA GLU A 81 11.82 -5.81 29.68
C GLU A 81 11.17 -4.82 28.69
N ASN A 82 10.96 -3.57 29.11
CA ASN A 82 10.41 -2.51 28.29
C ASN A 82 11.54 -1.74 27.58
N LEU A 83 11.74 -2.04 26.30
CA LEU A 83 12.75 -1.39 25.48
C LEU A 83 12.25 -0.04 24.93
N ILE A 84 13.05 1.02 25.09
CA ILE A 84 12.77 2.37 24.57
C ILE A 84 13.87 2.83 23.61
N ASP A 85 13.57 3.76 22.71
CA ASP A 85 14.59 4.37 21.85
C ASP A 85 15.59 5.17 22.69
N ARG A 86 16.90 5.05 22.40
CA ARG A 86 17.95 5.86 23.04
C ARG A 86 17.79 7.38 22.87
N PHE A 87 17.01 7.82 21.89
CA PHE A 87 16.67 9.22 21.66
C PHE A 87 15.27 9.58 22.17
N ASP A 88 14.55 8.64 22.78
CA ASP A 88 13.31 8.92 23.49
C ASP A 88 13.63 9.83 24.69
N ALA A 89 12.85 10.89 24.89
CA ALA A 89 13.06 11.83 25.99
C ALA A 89 13.05 11.15 27.37
N ARG A 90 12.36 10.01 27.50
CA ARG A 90 12.35 9.20 28.73
C ARG A 90 13.74 8.71 29.11
N SER A 91 14.62 8.40 28.14
CA SER A 91 16.00 7.95 28.39
C SER A 91 16.85 8.93 29.20
N LEU A 92 16.45 10.21 29.24
CA LEU A 92 17.13 11.28 29.98
C LEU A 92 16.66 11.41 31.44
N LEU A 93 15.68 10.63 31.88
CA LEU A 93 15.15 10.69 33.24
C LEU A 93 16.03 9.89 34.19
N ASP A 94 16.58 10.55 35.21
CA ASP A 94 17.35 9.90 36.27
C ASP A 94 16.50 8.93 37.12
N PHE A 95 15.21 9.28 37.30
CA PHE A 95 14.23 8.48 38.03
C PHE A 95 12.85 8.71 37.42
N TYR A 96 12.09 7.63 37.29
CA TYR A 96 10.68 7.68 36.90
C TYR A 96 9.81 7.38 38.10
N ARG A 97 8.81 8.23 38.33
CA ARG A 97 7.79 7.99 39.34
C ARG A 97 6.51 7.62 38.64
N ASP A 98 5.99 6.42 38.93
CA ASP A 98 4.68 6.03 38.43
C ASP A 98 3.64 7.10 38.80
N PRO A 99 2.81 7.52 37.83
CA PRO A 99 1.74 8.45 38.11
C PRO A 99 0.85 7.81 39.17
N ILE A 100 0.73 8.48 40.32
CA ILE A 100 -0.22 8.08 41.35
C ILE A 100 -1.57 8.08 40.65
N ALA A 101 -2.29 6.95 40.72
CA ALA A 101 -3.65 6.82 40.21
C ALA A 101 -4.64 7.67 41.05
N THR A 102 -4.32 8.92 41.33
CA THR A 102 -5.32 9.94 41.62
C THR A 102 -6.06 10.16 40.32
N SER A 103 -7.22 9.53 40.21
CA SER A 103 -8.17 9.59 39.11
C SER A 103 -8.75 10.99 38.90
N VAL A 104 -7.92 12.02 38.76
CA VAL A 104 -8.35 13.29 38.18
C VAL A 104 -8.28 13.10 36.67
N VAL A 105 -9.21 12.29 36.16
CA VAL A 105 -9.53 12.29 34.74
C VAL A 105 -10.05 13.69 34.45
N ARG A 106 -9.17 14.58 33.97
CA ARG A 106 -9.64 15.85 33.43
C ARG A 106 -10.63 15.51 32.31
N PRO A 107 -11.78 16.19 32.22
CA PRO A 107 -12.67 15.97 31.09
C PRO A 107 -11.88 16.21 29.80
N LYS A 108 -12.04 15.30 28.83
CA LYS A 108 -11.40 15.43 27.52
C LYS A 108 -11.84 16.75 26.90
N THR A 109 -10.91 17.44 26.26
CA THR A 109 -11.23 18.63 25.47
C THR A 109 -11.97 18.22 24.20
N SER A 110 -12.76 19.13 23.63
CA SER A 110 -13.47 18.91 22.36
C SER A 110 -12.54 18.68 21.15
N GLN A 111 -11.24 18.99 21.28
CA GLN A 111 -10.22 18.61 20.30
C GLN A 111 -9.79 17.14 20.46
N GLU A 112 -9.64 16.64 21.69
CA GLU A 112 -9.24 15.26 21.99
C GLU A 112 -10.34 14.25 21.62
N GLU A 113 -11.61 14.63 21.70
CA GLU A 113 -12.74 13.77 21.28
C GLU A 113 -12.75 13.51 19.77
N LYS A 114 -12.47 14.52 18.94
CA LYS A 114 -12.45 14.40 17.47
C LYS A 114 -11.34 13.52 16.91
N LEU A 115 -10.29 13.24 17.70
CA LEU A 115 -9.17 12.40 17.27
C LEU A 115 -9.49 10.90 17.38
N HIS A 116 -10.56 10.54 18.10
CA HIS A 116 -10.99 9.16 18.34
C HIS A 116 -12.19 8.74 17.47
N GLU A 117 -12.74 9.64 16.66
CA GLU A 117 -13.67 9.35 15.55
C GLU A 117 -12.90 9.17 14.24
#